data_AF-A0A942QJL9-F1
#
_entry.id   AF-A0A942QJL9-F1
#
_cell.length_a   1.000
_cell.length_b   1.000
_cell.length_c   1.000
_cell.angle_alpha   90.00
_cell.angle_beta   90.00
_cell.angle_gamma   90.00
#
_symmetry.space_group_name_H-M   'P 1'
#
loop_
_entity.id
_entity.type
_entity.pdbx_description
1 polymer ?
#
loop_
_entity_poly.entity_id
_entity_poly.type
_entity_poly.pdbx_seq_one_letter_code
_entity_poly.pdbx_strand_id
1 'polypeptide(L)'
;PFARCICKIIDMEKELSKGVDKLISLKGEINDAINQVANPDEKMLLRYRYINNYSWSKICILMSVSCRTVHRIHSSALQKFNVPN
;
A
#
# COMPACT_ATOMS: atom_id res chain seq x y z
N PRO A 1 -12.59 40.32 -11.21
CA PRO A 1 -13.18 39.08 -11.77
C PRO A 1 -12.13 37.98 -12.03
N PHE A 2 -11.08 38.28 -12.81
CA PHE A 2 -9.99 37.35 -13.16
C PHE A 2 -9.17 36.86 -11.94
N ALA A 3 -8.78 37.77 -11.04
CA ALA A 3 -8.06 37.43 -9.80
C ALA A 3 -8.80 36.40 -8.93
N ARG A 4 -10.14 36.48 -8.86
CA ARG A 4 -10.96 35.51 -8.11
C ARG A 4 -10.94 34.11 -8.74
N CYS A 5 -10.80 34.02 -10.06
CA CYS A 5 -10.64 32.73 -10.74
C CYS A 5 -9.27 32.11 -10.42
N ILE A 6 -8.21 32.92 -10.44
CA ILE A 6 -6.87 32.48 -10.06
C ILE A 6 -6.82 32.00 -8.61
N CYS A 7 -7.42 32.75 -7.66
CA CYS A 7 -7.47 32.31 -6.26
C CYS A 7 -8.13 30.93 -6.10
N LYS A 8 -9.25 30.69 -6.81
CA LYS A 8 -9.91 29.39 -6.80
C LYS A 8 -9.04 28.26 -7.34
N ILE A 9 -8.28 28.51 -8.42
CA ILE A 9 -7.35 27.52 -8.97
C ILE A 9 -6.27 27.18 -7.93
N ILE A 10 -5.66 28.19 -7.31
CA ILE A 10 -4.63 28.00 -6.26
C ILE A 10 -5.19 27.19 -5.08
N ASP A 11 -6.41 27.48 -4.64
CA ASP A 11 -7.03 26.76 -3.54
C ASP A 11 -7.33 25.29 -3.93
N MET A 12 -7.79 25.05 -5.16
CA MET A 12 -8.01 23.69 -5.68
C MET A 12 -6.70 22.90 -5.79
N GLU A 13 -5.62 23.53 -6.27
CA GLU A 13 -4.29 22.91 -6.32
C GLU A 13 -3.79 22.55 -4.92
N LYS A 14 -3.99 23.42 -3.93
CA LYS A 14 -3.64 23.12 -2.53
C LYS A 14 -4.42 21.93 -1.98
N GLU A 15 -5.72 21.86 -2.22
CA GLU A 15 -6.53 20.71 -1.76
C GLU A 15 -6.14 19.41 -2.46
N LEU A 16 -5.80 19.48 -3.75
CA LEU A 16 -5.27 18.34 -4.49
C LEU A 16 -3.93 17.86 -3.88
N SER A 17 -2.99 18.78 -3.63
CA SER A 17 -1.71 18.46 -3.00
C SER A 17 -1.89 17.80 -1.64
N LYS A 18 -2.77 18.34 -0.78
CA LYS A 18 -3.09 17.72 0.52
C LYS A 18 -3.63 16.29 0.35
N GLY A 19 -4.44 16.05 -0.68
CA GLY A 19 -4.93 14.72 -1.00
C GLY A 19 -3.80 13.75 -1.35
N VAL A 20 -2.84 14.20 -2.16
CA VAL A 20 -1.65 13.42 -2.52
C VAL A 20 -0.79 13.13 -1.29
N ASP A 21 -0.52 14.13 -0.45
CA ASP A 21 0.28 14.00 0.76
C ASP A 21 -0.33 12.97 1.73
N LYS A 22 -1.66 13.00 1.88
CA LYS A 22 -2.39 12.01 2.70
C LYS A 22 -2.22 10.59 2.18
N LEU A 23 -2.26 10.38 0.87
CA LEU A 23 -2.05 9.06 0.26
C LEU A 23 -0.60 8.59 0.41
N ILE A 24 0.37 9.50 0.31
CA ILE A 24 1.78 9.19 0.56
C ILE A 24 2.00 8.77 2.02
N SER A 25 1.45 9.52 2.98
CA SER A 25 1.52 9.18 4.41
C SER A 25 0.93 7.81 4.68
N LEU A 26 -0.30 7.56 4.22
CA LEU A 26 -0.98 6.28 4.40
C LEU A 26 -0.18 5.11 3.80
N LYS A 27 0.40 5.30 2.62
CA LYS A 27 1.26 4.29 2.00
C LYS A 27 2.53 4.04 2.83
N GLY A 28 3.10 5.08 3.44
CA GLY A 28 4.22 5.00 4.38
C GLY A 28 3.87 4.20 5.63
N GLU A 29 2.74 4.50 6.27
CA GLU A 29 2.26 3.79 7.46
C GLU A 29 2.06 2.30 7.20
N ILE A 30 1.42 1.94 6.08
CA ILE A 30 1.24 0.54 5.68
C ILE A 30 2.61 -0.12 5.42
N ASN A 31 3.51 0.59 4.74
CA ASN A 31 4.86 0.10 4.44
C ASN A 31 5.66 -0.21 5.71
N ASP A 32 5.57 0.66 6.71
CA ASP A 32 6.29 0.53 7.96
C ASP A 32 5.72 -0.60 8.82
N ALA A 33 4.40 -0.74 8.87
CA ALA A 33 3.76 -1.90 9.49
C ALA A 33 4.18 -3.22 8.83
N ILE A 34 4.23 -3.27 7.49
CA ILE A 34 4.72 -4.45 6.76
C ILE A 34 6.18 -4.75 7.09
N ASN A 35 7.01 -3.72 7.28
CA ASN A 35 8.42 -3.90 7.62
C ASN A 35 8.64 -4.57 8.98
N GLN A 36 7.69 -4.49 9.91
CA GLN A 36 7.76 -5.15 11.22
C GLN A 36 7.48 -6.66 11.17
N VAL A 37 6.93 -7.19 10.07
CA VAL A 37 6.70 -8.63 9.92
C VAL A 37 8.04 -9.36 9.88
N ALA A 38 8.22 -10.36 10.75
CA ALA A 38 9.52 -11.03 10.89
C ALA A 38 9.86 -11.94 9.71
N ASN A 39 8.89 -12.71 9.20
CA ASN A 39 9.14 -13.66 8.13
C ASN A 39 9.29 -12.93 6.76
N PRO A 40 10.41 -13.16 6.04
CA PRO A 40 10.67 -12.49 4.76
C PRO A 40 9.62 -12.76 3.67
N ASP A 41 9.13 -14.00 3.55
CA ASP A 41 8.15 -14.37 2.53
C ASP A 41 6.78 -13.75 2.82
N GLU A 42 6.39 -13.71 4.10
CA GLU A 42 5.16 -13.04 4.55
C GLU A 42 5.24 -11.53 4.27
N LYS A 43 6.36 -10.90 4.63
CA LYS A 43 6.62 -9.47 4.35
C LYS A 43 6.57 -9.17 2.86
N MET A 44 7.24 -9.98 2.05
CA MET A 44 7.29 -9.83 0.59
C MET A 44 5.91 -10.00 -0.02
N LEU A 45 5.14 -11.00 0.41
CA LEU A 45 3.78 -11.21 -0.04
C LEU A 45 2.88 -10.01 0.28
N LEU A 46 2.93 -9.50 1.52
CA LEU A 46 2.13 -8.33 1.92
C LEU A 46 2.50 -7.09 1.09
N ARG A 47 3.79 -6.87 0.85
CA ARG A 47 4.26 -5.76 0.00
C ARG A 47 3.73 -5.89 -1.42
N TYR A 48 3.83 -7.07 -2.04
CA TYR A 48 3.27 -7.28 -3.37
C TYR A 48 1.75 -7.10 -3.43
N ARG A 49 1.04 -7.56 -2.39
CA ARG A 49 -0.41 -7.49 -2.37
C ARG A 49 -0.94 -6.08 -2.12
N TYR A 50 -0.38 -5.35 -1.15
CA TYR A 50 -0.97 -4.11 -0.64
C TYR A 50 -0.21 -2.85 -1.05
N ILE A 51 1.09 -2.92 -1.34
CA ILE A 51 1.88 -1.77 -1.80
C ILE A 51 1.96 -1.72 -3.33
N ASN A 52 2.18 -2.88 -3.97
CA ASN A 52 2.29 -2.97 -5.42
C ASN A 52 0.97 -3.28 -6.13
N ASN A 53 -0.06 -3.66 -5.37
CA ASN A 53 -1.39 -4.02 -5.87
C ASN A 53 -1.35 -5.12 -6.96
N TYR A 54 -0.50 -6.13 -6.78
CA TYR A 54 -0.41 -7.24 -7.72
C TYR A 54 -1.55 -8.26 -7.53
N SER A 55 -1.93 -8.90 -8.63
CA SER A 55 -2.85 -10.03 -8.62
C SER A 55 -2.21 -11.25 -7.96
N TRP A 56 -3.02 -12.15 -7.42
CA TRP A 56 -2.54 -13.41 -6.87
C TRP A 56 -1.73 -14.22 -7.88
N SER A 57 -2.17 -14.26 -9.14
CA SER A 57 -1.44 -14.95 -10.21
C SER A 57 -0.04 -14.39 -10.42
N LYS A 58 0.12 -13.06 -10.45
CA LYS A 58 1.43 -12.41 -10.56
C LYS A 58 2.30 -12.70 -9.34
N ILE A 59 1.73 -12.69 -8.14
CA ILE A 59 2.46 -13.02 -6.90
C ILE A 59 2.94 -14.47 -6.91
N CYS A 60 2.12 -15.42 -7.38
CA CYS A 60 2.53 -16.82 -7.54
C CYS A 60 3.77 -16.95 -8.42
N ILE A 61 3.78 -16.23 -9.56
CA ILE A 61 4.91 -16.21 -10.50
C ILE A 61 6.14 -15.59 -9.83
N LEU A 62 6.00 -14.42 -9.20
CA LEU A 62 7.12 -13.71 -8.58
C LEU A 62 7.74 -14.47 -7.41
N MET A 63 6.92 -15.16 -6.60
CA MET A 63 7.38 -15.96 -5.47
C MET A 63 7.75 -17.39 -5.87
N SER A 64 7.52 -17.79 -7.12
CA SER A 64 7.74 -19.17 -7.62
C SER A 64 7.03 -20.25 -6.77
N VAL A 65 5.81 -19.98 -6.33
CA VAL A 65 5.01 -20.92 -5.53
C VAL A 65 3.58 -21.05 -6.04
N SER A 66 2.92 -22.15 -5.68
CA SER A 66 1.52 -22.39 -6.06
C SER A 66 0.56 -21.37 -5.45
N CYS A 67 -0.61 -21.18 -6.07
CA CYS A 67 -1.68 -20.33 -5.54
C CYS A 67 -2.11 -20.74 -4.12
N ARG A 68 -2.19 -22.06 -3.86
CA ARG A 68 -2.45 -22.59 -2.52
C ARG A 68 -1.40 -22.14 -1.51
N THR A 69 -0.12 -22.20 -1.89
CA THR A 69 0.99 -21.76 -1.03
C THR A 69 0.94 -20.26 -0.77
N VAL A 70 0.71 -19.44 -1.80
CA VAL A 70 0.54 -17.98 -1.66
C VAL A 70 -0.56 -17.66 -0.65
N HIS A 71 -1.74 -18.28 -0.77
CA HIS A 71 -2.84 -18.02 0.17
C HIS A 71 -2.54 -18.49 1.61
N ARG A 72 -1.78 -19.57 1.78
CA ARG A 72 -1.32 -20.01 3.11
C ARG A 72 -0.35 -19.02 3.74
N ILE A 73 0.63 -18.54 2.97
CA ILE A 73 1.57 -17.49 3.42
C ILE A 73 0.79 -16.22 3.75
N HIS A 74 -0.15 -15.81 2.90
CA HIS A 74 -1.00 -14.64 3.14
C HIS A 74 -1.79 -14.75 4.44
N SER A 75 -2.45 -15.89 4.67
CA SER A 75 -3.22 -16.13 5.90
C SER A 75 -2.34 -16.06 7.14
N SER A 76 -1.16 -16.69 7.09
CA SER A 76 -0.16 -16.65 8.18
C SER A 76 0.38 -15.23 8.42
N ALA A 77 0.63 -14.47 7.34
CA ALA A 77 1.09 -13.09 7.42
C ALA A 77 0.04 -12.19 8.10
N LEU A 78 -1.25 -12.33 7.74
CA LEU A 78 -2.33 -11.54 8.34
C LEU A 78 -2.52 -11.80 9.84
N GLN A 79 -2.26 -13.02 10.31
CA GLN A 79 -2.33 -13.35 11.74
C GLN A 79 -1.21 -12.68 12.56
N LYS A 80 -0.08 -12.37 11.92
CA LYS A 80 1.11 -11.77 12.55
C LYS A 80 1.24 -10.28 12.25
N PHE A 81 0.36 -9.75 11.42
CA PHE A 81 0.39 -8.36 11.00
C PHE A 81 -0.33 -7.49 12.03
N ASN A 82 0.37 -6.51 12.57
CA ASN A 82 -0.22 -5.50 13.45
C ASN A 82 -0.70 -4.33 12.59
N VAL A 83 -2.01 -4.08 12.60
CA VAL A 83 -2.59 -2.93 11.89
C VAL A 83 -2.09 -1.64 12.54
N PRO A 84 -1.48 -0.71 11.79
CA PRO A 84 -1.06 0.59 12.32
C PRO A 84 -2.28 1.42 12.72
N ASN A 85 -2.14 2.24 13.77
CA ASN A 85 -3.19 3.08 14.33
C ASN A 85 -3.53 4.27 13.41
#